data_AF-A0A1H1KUB6-F1
#
_entry.id   AF-A0A1H1KUB6-F1
#
_cell.length_a   1.000
_cell.length_b   1.000
_cell.length_c   1.000
_cell.angle_alpha   90.00
_cell.angle_beta   90.00
_cell.angle_gamma   90.00
#
_symmetry.space_group_name_H-M   'P 1'
#
loop_
_entity.id
_entity.type
_entity.pdbx_description
1 polymer ?
#
loop_
_entity_poly.entity_id
_entity_poly.type
_entity_poly.pdbx_seq_one_letter_code
_entity_poly.pdbx_strand_id
1 'polypeptide(L)'
;MRKEDSIEIIGEKSKDLLSNQIAAFDSNYGKAGTFISISSLFTPLAFTIYDKFNYNIITTIIFFIPICLNLFGLFFLLKVLIPKKLSFGFGFQEFDKLIKDSYENVKLFEIGSNKTAFEVNSELLNKQNKNLRKGLRLIFSSAISLALIFLIQTININSNKMADKNQDSENQSNQNDSDTGREIPEVRPEQTTYIEKGGNPNTEKRNK
;
A
#
# COMPACT_ATOMS: atom_id res chain seq x y z
N MET A 1 -17.82 -44.46 -19.15
CA MET A 1 -16.87 -44.05 -18.09
C MET A 1 -17.01 -45.07 -16.97
N ARG A 2 -15.96 -45.81 -16.62
CA ARG A 2 -16.05 -46.79 -15.53
C ARG A 2 -16.14 -46.04 -14.19
N LYS A 3 -16.77 -46.66 -13.19
CA LYS A 3 -16.90 -46.10 -11.84
C LYS A 3 -15.53 -45.78 -11.22
N GLU A 4 -14.55 -46.65 -11.51
CA GLU A 4 -13.14 -46.53 -11.12
C GLU A 4 -12.51 -45.22 -11.65
N ASP A 5 -12.71 -44.91 -12.94
CA ASP A 5 -12.21 -43.66 -13.56
C ASP A 5 -12.79 -42.41 -12.88
N SER A 6 -14.05 -42.47 -12.42
CA SER A 6 -14.73 -41.33 -11.80
C SER A 6 -14.22 -41.05 -10.38
N ILE A 7 -14.00 -42.10 -9.60
CA ILE A 7 -13.46 -42.00 -8.24
C ILE A 7 -12.03 -41.48 -8.26
N GLU A 8 -11.22 -41.92 -9.22
CA GLU A 8 -9.85 -41.45 -9.41
C GLU A 8 -9.81 -39.96 -9.72
N ILE A 9 -10.60 -39.50 -10.70
CA ILE A 9 -10.70 -38.07 -11.06
C ILE A 9 -11.14 -37.23 -9.86
N ILE A 10 -12.11 -37.69 -9.06
CA ILE A 10 -12.57 -36.97 -7.88
C ILE A 10 -11.46 -36.92 -6.81
N GLY A 11 -10.73 -38.01 -6.61
CA GLY A 11 -9.58 -38.06 -5.71
C GLY A 11 -8.54 -37.02 -6.07
N GLU A 12 -8.08 -37.00 -7.32
CA GLU A 12 -7.12 -36.01 -7.82
C GLU A 12 -7.62 -34.57 -7.69
N LYS A 13 -8.85 -34.29 -8.15
CA LYS A 13 -9.48 -32.98 -8.03
C LYS A 13 -9.55 -32.51 -6.58
N SER A 14 -9.88 -33.40 -5.64
CA SER A 14 -9.99 -33.05 -4.22
C SER A 14 -8.65 -32.64 -3.62
N LYS A 15 -7.57 -33.32 -4.01
CA LYS A 15 -6.20 -33.00 -3.61
C LYS A 15 -5.74 -31.67 -4.19
N ASP A 16 -6.02 -31.43 -5.47
CA ASP A 16 -5.71 -30.16 -6.14
C ASP A 16 -6.42 -28.99 -5.46
N LEU A 17 -7.71 -29.13 -5.14
CA LEU A 17 -8.48 -28.10 -4.43
C LEU A 17 -7.89 -27.79 -3.06
N LEU A 18 -7.47 -28.82 -2.30
CA LEU A 18 -6.84 -28.64 -1.00
C LEU A 18 -5.47 -27.95 -1.12
N SER A 19 -4.65 -28.37 -2.09
CA SER A 19 -3.35 -27.74 -2.39
C SER A 19 -3.50 -26.25 -2.75
N ASN A 20 -4.47 -25.93 -3.61
CA ASN A 20 -4.79 -24.55 -3.98
C ASN A 20 -5.26 -23.73 -2.78
N GLN A 21 -6.00 -24.32 -1.85
CA GLN A 21 -6.46 -23.64 -0.63
C GLN A 21 -5.30 -23.33 0.32
N ILE A 22 -4.34 -24.25 0.46
CA ILE A 22 -3.11 -24.03 1.25
C ILE A 22 -2.27 -22.92 0.60
N ALA A 23 -2.06 -23.00 -0.72
CA ALA A 23 -1.34 -21.97 -1.47
C ALA A 23 -2.01 -20.58 -1.34
N ALA A 24 -3.34 -20.52 -1.32
CA ALA A 24 -4.08 -19.28 -1.08
C ALA A 24 -3.84 -18.73 0.34
N PHE A 25 -3.75 -19.60 1.34
CA PHE A 25 -3.45 -19.21 2.72
C PHE A 25 -2.05 -18.59 2.84
N ASP A 26 -1.05 -19.21 2.21
CA ASP A 26 0.33 -18.71 2.17
C ASP A 26 0.43 -17.41 1.36
N SER A 27 -0.29 -17.32 0.24
CA SER A 27 -0.38 -16.09 -0.56
C SER A 27 -0.92 -14.92 0.27
N ASN A 28 -1.97 -15.16 1.08
CA ASN A 28 -2.52 -14.15 1.96
C ASN A 28 -1.57 -13.73 3.08
N TYR A 29 -0.82 -14.68 3.63
CA TYR A 29 0.24 -14.40 4.59
C TYR A 29 1.29 -13.47 3.98
N GLY A 30 1.79 -13.82 2.79
CA GLY A 30 2.76 -13.01 2.05
C GLY A 30 2.24 -11.61 1.72
N LYS A 31 1.01 -11.50 1.21
CA LYS A 31 0.35 -10.20 0.95
C LYS A 31 0.28 -9.35 2.21
N ALA A 32 -0.18 -9.90 3.33
CA ALA A 32 -0.27 -9.16 4.59
C ALA A 32 1.10 -8.67 5.05
N GLY A 33 2.15 -9.50 4.95
CA GLY A 33 3.52 -9.11 5.24
C GLY A 33 3.99 -7.93 4.38
N THR A 34 3.78 -7.99 3.06
CA THR A 34 4.13 -6.89 2.14
C THR A 34 3.42 -5.58 2.51
N PHE A 35 2.12 -5.63 2.79
CA PHE A 35 1.37 -4.43 3.16
C PHE A 35 1.76 -3.86 4.53
N ILE A 36 2.14 -4.71 5.49
CA ILE A 36 2.72 -4.25 6.76
C ILE A 36 4.03 -3.52 6.50
N SER A 37 4.93 -4.09 5.70
CA SER A 37 6.23 -3.49 5.38
C SER A 37 6.05 -2.12 4.72
N ILE A 38 5.16 -2.01 3.72
CA ILE A 38 4.85 -0.74 3.05
C ILE A 38 4.21 0.26 4.05
N SER A 39 3.25 -0.20 4.85
CA SER A 39 2.55 0.65 5.83
C SER A 39 3.46 1.14 6.95
N SER A 40 4.55 0.43 7.29
CA SER A 40 5.51 0.89 8.29
C SER A 40 6.19 2.20 7.90
N LEU A 41 6.38 2.44 6.60
CA LEU A 41 6.95 3.68 6.04
C LEU A 41 5.96 4.87 6.11
N PHE A 42 4.67 4.60 6.28
CA PHE A 42 3.63 5.63 6.34
C PHE A 42 3.79 6.53 7.57
N THR A 43 4.21 5.98 8.71
CA THR A 43 4.30 6.75 9.97
C THR A 43 5.42 7.79 9.91
N PRO A 44 6.67 7.46 9.55
CA PRO A 44 7.71 8.47 9.35
C PRO A 44 7.34 9.53 8.30
N LEU A 45 6.71 9.10 7.19
CA LEU A 45 6.25 10.00 6.14
C LEU A 45 5.20 10.99 6.65
N ALA A 46 4.23 10.51 7.44
CA ALA A 46 3.22 11.36 8.05
C ALA A 46 3.87 12.41 8.97
N PHE A 47 4.79 12.01 9.86
CA PHE A 47 5.47 12.98 10.73
C PHE A 47 6.28 14.03 9.94
N THR A 48 6.95 13.63 8.86
CA THR A 48 7.69 14.58 7.98
C THR A 48 6.76 15.61 7.35
N ILE A 49 5.54 15.22 7.01
CA ILE A 49 4.52 16.11 6.46
C ILE A 49 3.95 17.01 7.56
N TYR A 50 3.74 16.47 8.77
CA TYR A 50 3.22 17.21 9.92
C TYR A 50 4.09 18.41 10.30
N ASP A 51 5.42 18.28 10.27
CA ASP A 51 6.35 19.37 10.61
C ASP A 51 6.19 20.63 9.74
N LYS A 52 5.56 20.48 8.55
CA LYS A 52 5.31 21.58 7.62
C LYS A 52 3.95 22.26 7.85
N PHE A 53 3.13 21.78 8.77
CA PHE A 53 1.81 22.35 9.06
C PHE A 53 1.88 23.53 10.04
N ASN A 54 1.01 24.52 9.80
CA ASN A 54 0.71 25.53 10.81
C ASN A 54 -0.03 24.88 11.97
N TYR A 55 0.51 25.06 13.18
CA TYR A 55 0.05 24.44 14.42
C TYR A 55 -1.26 25.07 14.92
N ASN A 56 -2.37 24.71 14.26
CA ASN A 56 -3.69 24.86 14.83
C ASN A 56 -4.10 23.52 15.48
N ILE A 57 -4.76 23.58 16.63
CA ILE A 57 -5.27 22.39 17.33
C ILE A 57 -6.21 21.59 16.42
N ILE A 58 -7.06 22.27 15.64
CA ILE A 58 -8.02 21.61 14.74
C ILE A 58 -7.30 20.83 13.63
N THR A 59 -6.29 21.45 12.99
CA THR A 59 -5.52 20.80 11.92
C THR A 59 -4.70 19.63 12.45
N THR A 60 -4.20 19.73 13.68
CA THR A 60 -3.49 18.64 14.36
C THR A 60 -4.41 17.43 14.58
N ILE A 61 -5.63 17.64 15.08
CA ILE A 61 -6.58 16.53 15.29
C ILE A 61 -6.93 15.83 13.97
N ILE A 62 -7.18 16.60 12.91
CA ILE A 62 -7.49 16.05 11.57
C ILE A 62 -6.31 15.24 11.03
N PHE A 63 -5.08 15.68 11.27
CA PHE A 63 -3.87 15.00 10.81
C PHE A 63 -3.68 13.60 11.43
N PHE A 64 -4.07 13.43 12.70
CA PHE A 64 -3.92 12.13 13.38
C PHE A 64 -4.92 11.07 12.90
N ILE A 65 -6.03 11.44 12.26
CA ILE A 65 -7.04 10.50 11.75
C ILE A 65 -6.41 9.44 10.81
N PRO A 66 -5.66 9.81 9.75
CA PRO A 66 -4.96 8.86 8.89
C PRO A 66 -4.02 7.91 9.66
N ILE A 67 -3.31 8.41 10.68
CA ILE A 67 -2.36 7.60 11.47
C ILE A 67 -3.11 6.55 12.27
N CYS A 68 -4.19 6.94 12.95
CA CYS A 68 -5.04 6.01 13.71
C CYS A 68 -5.67 4.94 12.79
N LEU A 69 -6.19 5.35 11.62
CA LEU A 69 -6.72 4.42 10.61
C LEU A 69 -5.67 3.41 10.16
N ASN A 70 -4.44 3.88 9.92
CA ASN A 70 -3.34 3.01 9.51
C ASN A 70 -2.96 2.00 10.60
N LEU A 71 -2.85 2.45 11.85
CA LEU A 71 -2.59 1.59 13.01
C LEU A 71 -3.67 0.51 13.19
N PHE A 72 -4.94 0.88 13.08
CA PHE A 72 -6.04 -0.09 13.10
C PHE A 72 -5.98 -1.06 11.91
N GLY A 73 -5.58 -0.59 10.73
CA GLY A 73 -5.36 -1.43 9.55
C GLY A 73 -4.26 -2.47 9.78
N LEU A 74 -3.12 -2.04 10.32
CA LEU A 74 -1.99 -2.89 10.70
C LEU A 74 -2.40 -3.97 11.70
N PHE A 75 -3.22 -3.62 12.70
CA PHE A 75 -3.74 -4.59 13.66
C PHE A 75 -4.50 -5.74 12.98
N PHE A 76 -5.34 -5.46 11.98
CA PHE A 76 -6.03 -6.50 11.22
C PHE A 76 -5.09 -7.32 10.34
N LEU A 77 -4.06 -6.71 9.75
CA LEU A 77 -3.04 -7.44 8.99
C LEU A 77 -2.19 -8.34 9.89
N LEU A 78 -1.82 -7.90 11.09
CA LEU A 78 -1.10 -8.74 12.06
C LEU A 78 -1.89 -10.00 12.41
N LYS A 79 -3.23 -9.91 12.52
CA LYS A 79 -4.08 -11.08 12.71
C LYS A 79 -4.05 -12.09 11.54
N VAL A 80 -3.63 -11.67 10.35
CA VAL A 80 -3.44 -12.56 9.20
C VAL A 80 -2.14 -13.36 9.31
N LEU A 81 -1.11 -12.80 9.95
CA LEU A 81 0.20 -13.43 10.15
C LEU A 81 0.24 -14.38 11.35
N ILE A 82 -0.81 -14.45 12.16
CA ILE A 82 -0.83 -15.42 13.27
C ILE A 82 -0.83 -16.83 12.66
N PRO A 83 0.13 -17.69 13.02
CA PRO A 83 0.21 -19.04 12.48
C PRO A 83 -1.05 -19.83 12.85
N LYS A 84 -1.60 -20.56 11.88
CA LYS A 84 -2.75 -21.44 12.08
C LYS A 84 -2.41 -22.84 11.65
N LYS A 85 -2.97 -23.83 12.34
CA LYS A 85 -2.88 -25.23 11.95
C LYS A 85 -3.82 -25.45 10.76
N LEU A 86 -3.27 -25.86 9.62
CA LEU A 86 -4.02 -26.29 8.44
C LEU A 86 -4.10 -27.82 8.42
N SER A 87 -5.22 -28.35 7.97
CA SER A 87 -5.38 -29.79 7.72
C SER A 87 -4.90 -30.13 6.32
N PHE A 88 -4.06 -31.17 6.21
CA PHE A 88 -3.49 -31.63 4.94
C PHE A 88 -4.26 -32.82 4.34
N GLY A 89 -5.43 -33.16 4.89
CA GLY A 89 -6.26 -34.24 4.38
C GLY A 89 -5.78 -35.61 4.86
N PHE A 90 -5.29 -36.40 3.93
CA PHE A 90 -4.89 -37.80 4.15
C PHE A 90 -3.76 -37.93 5.19
N GLY A 91 -4.07 -38.57 6.32
CA GLY A 91 -3.13 -38.74 7.43
C GLY A 91 -2.26 -39.99 7.30
N PHE A 92 -0.96 -39.86 7.57
CA PHE A 92 0.00 -40.98 7.56
C PHE A 92 -0.33 -42.10 8.54
N GLN A 93 -1.13 -41.81 9.57
CA GLN A 93 -1.47 -42.73 10.66
C GLN A 93 -2.35 -43.90 10.20
N GLU A 94 -3.09 -43.75 9.09
CA GLU A 94 -4.00 -44.79 8.58
C GLU A 94 -3.39 -45.61 7.43
N PHE A 95 -2.14 -45.33 7.02
CA PHE A 95 -1.52 -46.01 5.88
C PHE A 95 -1.44 -47.52 6.05
N ASP A 96 -0.97 -48.00 7.21
CA ASP A 96 -0.80 -49.43 7.46
C ASP A 96 -2.11 -50.22 7.41
N LYS A 97 -3.22 -49.54 7.72
CA LYS A 97 -4.57 -50.09 7.65
C LYS A 97 -5.10 -50.08 6.23
N LEU A 98 -4.88 -48.98 5.50
CA LEU A 98 -5.39 -48.77 4.13
C LEU A 98 -4.61 -49.58 3.08
N ILE A 99 -3.34 -49.90 3.31
CA ILE A 99 -2.53 -50.76 2.41
C ILE A 99 -3.16 -52.15 2.21
N LYS A 100 -3.90 -52.64 3.21
CA LYS A 100 -4.56 -53.95 3.18
C LYS A 100 -6.00 -53.90 2.67
N ASP A 101 -6.51 -52.71 2.37
CA ASP A 101 -7.89 -52.49 1.98
C ASP A 101 -8.05 -52.50 0.45
N SER A 102 -9.30 -52.52 -0.03
CA SER A 102 -9.59 -52.45 -1.47
C SER A 102 -9.25 -51.07 -2.05
N TYR A 103 -8.86 -51.03 -3.33
CA TYR A 103 -8.56 -49.79 -4.04
C TYR A 103 -9.69 -48.75 -3.91
N GLU A 104 -10.95 -49.18 -4.06
CA GLU A 104 -12.12 -48.31 -3.93
C GLU A 104 -12.21 -47.69 -2.52
N ASN A 105 -12.00 -48.48 -1.46
CA ASN A 105 -12.04 -47.99 -0.09
C ASN A 105 -10.92 -46.99 0.21
N VAL A 106 -9.70 -47.25 -0.29
CA VAL A 106 -8.56 -46.33 -0.15
C VAL A 106 -8.89 -44.99 -0.80
N LYS A 107 -9.45 -45.01 -2.02
CA LYS A 107 -9.82 -43.79 -2.74
C LYS A 107 -10.99 -43.05 -2.09
N LEU A 108 -12.01 -43.75 -1.62
CA LEU A 108 -13.11 -43.13 -0.89
C LEU A 108 -12.65 -42.49 0.41
N PHE A 109 -11.71 -43.12 1.12
CA PHE A 109 -11.09 -42.54 2.31
C PHE A 109 -10.26 -41.30 2.00
N GLU A 110 -9.48 -41.31 0.90
CA GLU A 110 -8.74 -40.14 0.41
C GLU A 110 -9.69 -38.96 0.14
N ILE A 111 -10.76 -39.20 -0.61
CA ILE A 111 -11.77 -38.19 -0.94
C ILE A 111 -12.43 -37.64 0.34
N GLY A 112 -12.84 -38.53 1.25
CA GLY A 112 -13.46 -38.15 2.53
C GLY A 112 -12.55 -37.29 3.39
N SER A 113 -11.29 -37.69 3.54
CA SER A 113 -10.27 -36.96 4.31
C SER A 113 -9.99 -35.58 3.72
N ASN A 114 -9.85 -35.50 2.39
CA ASN A 114 -9.63 -34.24 1.69
C ASN A 114 -10.84 -33.30 1.81
N LYS A 115 -12.06 -33.83 1.71
CA LYS A 115 -13.29 -33.06 1.91
C LYS A 115 -13.34 -32.45 3.31
N THR A 116 -13.12 -33.24 4.36
CA THR A 116 -13.12 -32.75 5.74
C THR A 116 -12.04 -31.71 5.97
N ALA A 117 -10.82 -31.94 5.45
CA ALA A 117 -9.74 -30.96 5.53
C ALA A 117 -10.09 -29.64 4.83
N PHE A 118 -10.71 -29.71 3.66
CA PHE A 118 -11.14 -28.53 2.91
C PHE A 118 -12.19 -27.71 3.66
N GLU A 119 -13.17 -28.36 4.29
CA GLU A 119 -14.21 -27.70 5.08
C GLU A 119 -13.60 -26.94 6.27
N VAL A 120 -12.72 -27.60 7.05
CA VAL A 120 -12.04 -26.98 8.20
C VAL A 120 -11.15 -25.81 7.77
N ASN A 121 -10.36 -26.00 6.72
CA ASN A 121 -9.47 -24.96 6.21
C ASN A 121 -10.23 -23.78 5.60
N SER A 122 -11.42 -24.02 5.03
CA SER A 122 -12.27 -22.96 4.44
C SER A 122 -12.68 -21.92 5.47
N GLU A 123 -13.05 -22.35 6.69
CA GLU A 123 -13.37 -21.43 7.77
C GLU A 123 -12.16 -20.55 8.16
N LEU A 124 -10.99 -21.18 8.27
CA LEU A 124 -9.74 -20.49 8.62
C LEU A 124 -9.32 -19.47 7.56
N LEU A 125 -9.43 -19.86 6.29
CA LEU A 125 -9.13 -19.03 5.13
C LEU A 125 -10.13 -17.86 5.02
N ASN A 126 -11.42 -18.09 5.21
CA ASN A 126 -12.43 -17.04 5.20
C ASN A 126 -12.19 -16.01 6.31
N LYS A 127 -11.83 -16.46 7.52
CA LYS A 127 -11.46 -15.56 8.62
C LYS A 127 -10.20 -14.75 8.29
N GLN A 128 -9.21 -15.37 7.65
CA GLN A 128 -7.99 -14.71 7.19
C GLN A 128 -8.31 -13.66 6.12
N ASN A 129 -9.08 -14.01 5.09
CA ASN A 129 -9.56 -13.11 4.04
C ASN A 129 -10.34 -11.90 4.59
N LYS A 130 -11.22 -12.13 5.58
CA LYS A 130 -11.98 -11.05 6.23
C LYS A 130 -11.06 -10.06 6.93
N ASN A 131 -10.06 -10.55 7.65
CA ASN A 131 -9.08 -9.69 8.31
C ASN A 131 -8.19 -8.96 7.29
N LEU A 132 -7.71 -9.64 6.27
CA LEU A 132 -6.91 -9.05 5.18
C LEU A 132 -7.69 -7.91 4.51
N ARG A 133 -8.93 -8.17 4.07
CA ARG A 133 -9.77 -7.17 3.41
C ARG A 133 -10.06 -5.96 4.32
N LYS A 134 -10.32 -6.19 5.61
CA LYS A 134 -10.51 -5.10 6.58
C LYS A 134 -9.24 -4.27 6.77
N GLY A 135 -8.09 -4.92 6.94
CA GLY A 135 -6.79 -4.26 7.08
C GLY A 135 -6.46 -3.40 5.85
N LEU A 136 -6.57 -3.98 4.66
CA LEU A 136 -6.33 -3.25 3.41
C LEU A 136 -7.26 -2.06 3.22
N ARG A 137 -8.56 -2.23 3.50
CA ARG A 137 -9.53 -1.13 3.39
C ARG A 137 -9.17 0.05 4.28
N LEU A 138 -8.70 -0.22 5.51
CA LEU A 138 -8.27 0.83 6.44
C LEU A 138 -6.97 1.51 5.98
N ILE A 139 -5.98 0.75 5.51
CA ILE A 139 -4.71 1.30 5.00
C ILE A 139 -4.94 2.16 3.74
N PHE A 140 -5.79 1.73 2.82
CA PHE A 140 -6.13 2.56 1.67
C PHE A 140 -6.91 3.81 2.07
N SER A 141 -7.84 3.70 3.02
CA SER A 141 -8.55 4.85 3.56
C SER A 141 -7.62 5.85 4.24
N SER A 142 -6.61 5.39 4.98
CA SER A 142 -5.61 6.28 5.58
C SER A 142 -4.75 6.96 4.53
N ALA A 143 -4.32 6.23 3.50
CA ALA A 143 -3.51 6.80 2.41
C ALA A 143 -4.28 7.89 1.65
N ILE A 144 -5.54 7.64 1.31
CA ILE A 144 -6.41 8.62 0.66
C ILE A 144 -6.63 9.83 1.56
N SER A 145 -6.90 9.61 2.86
CA SER A 145 -7.08 10.70 3.82
C SER A 145 -5.83 11.58 3.94
N LEU A 146 -4.63 10.99 4.01
CA LEU A 146 -3.38 11.75 4.10
C LEU A 146 -3.10 12.52 2.80
N ALA A 147 -3.35 11.91 1.65
CA ALA A 147 -3.19 12.56 0.35
C ALA A 147 -4.11 13.79 0.20
N LEU A 148 -5.37 13.68 0.66
CA LEU A 148 -6.31 14.81 0.65
C LEU A 148 -5.85 15.95 1.56
N ILE A 149 -5.37 15.63 2.77
CA ILE A 149 -4.83 16.62 3.71
C ILE A 149 -3.64 17.37 3.08
N PHE A 150 -2.73 16.63 2.45
CA PHE A 150 -1.56 17.20 1.77
C PHE A 150 -1.95 18.09 0.57
N LEU A 151 -2.94 17.67 -0.22
CA LEU A 151 -3.43 18.43 -1.38
C LEU A 151 -4.07 19.76 -0.95
N ILE A 152 -4.92 19.74 0.07
CA ILE A 152 -5.55 20.95 0.61
C ILE A 152 -4.50 21.94 1.10
N GLN A 153 -3.49 21.44 1.83
CA GLN A 153 -2.40 22.30 2.31
C GLN A 153 -1.59 22.91 1.16
N THR A 154 -1.30 22.13 0.12
CA THR A 154 -0.58 22.61 -1.06
C THR A 154 -1.34 23.72 -1.78
N ILE A 155 -2.67 23.59 -1.93
CA ILE A 155 -3.52 24.64 -2.50
C ILE A 155 -3.49 25.90 -1.63
N ASN A 156 -3.66 25.77 -0.31
CA ASN A 156 -3.67 26.92 0.59
C ASN A 156 -2.35 27.71 0.57
N ILE A 157 -1.21 27.02 0.55
CA ILE A 157 0.12 27.66 0.47
C ILE A 157 0.28 28.44 -0.83
N ASN A 158 -0.16 27.89 -1.96
CA ASN A 158 -0.04 28.56 -3.27
C ASN A 158 -1.02 29.73 -3.42
N SER A 159 -2.21 29.64 -2.80
CA SER A 159 -3.18 30.74 -2.81
C SER A 159 -2.71 31.95 -2.00
N ASN A 160 -2.08 31.74 -0.83
CA ASN A 160 -1.53 32.84 -0.02
C ASN A 160 -0.39 33.57 -0.72
N LYS A 161 0.46 32.86 -1.49
CA LYS A 161 1.52 33.48 -2.30
C LYS A 161 0.99 34.38 -3.43
N MET A 162 -0.25 34.20 -3.87
CA MET A 162 -0.89 35.08 -4.86
C MET A 162 -1.56 36.29 -4.22
N ALA A 163 -2.06 36.17 -2.98
CA ALA A 163 -2.70 37.27 -2.26
C ALA A 163 -1.68 38.33 -1.80
N ASP A 164 -0.51 37.93 -1.29
CA ASP A 164 0.55 38.87 -0.86
C ASP A 164 1.06 39.74 -2.03
N LYS A 165 1.12 39.20 -3.25
CA LYS A 165 1.52 39.98 -4.43
C LYS A 165 0.54 41.09 -4.82
N ASN A 166 -0.73 40.98 -4.43
CA ASN A 166 -1.73 42.00 -4.73
C ASN A 166 -1.79 43.10 -3.65
N GLN A 167 -1.40 42.81 -2.41
CA GLN A 167 -1.38 43.83 -1.35
C GLN A 167 -0.17 44.76 -1.41
N ASP A 168 0.94 44.34 -2.01
CA ASP A 168 2.08 45.23 -2.27
C ASP A 168 1.82 46.28 -3.36
N SER A 169 0.66 46.25 -4.04
CA SER A 169 0.28 47.20 -5.10
C SER A 169 -0.71 48.29 -4.68
N GLU A 170 -1.25 48.28 -3.46
CA GLU A 170 -2.34 49.21 -3.05
C GLU A 170 -1.95 50.30 -2.03
N ASN A 171 -0.69 50.39 -1.61
CA ASN A 171 -0.22 51.46 -0.71
C ASN A 171 0.80 52.40 -1.37
N GLN A 172 0.40 53.11 -2.43
CA GLN A 172 0.99 54.41 -2.76
C GLN A 172 -0.08 55.37 -3.29
N SER A 173 -0.64 56.19 -2.41
CA SER A 173 -1.39 57.38 -2.78
C SER A 173 -0.44 58.57 -3.05
N ASN A 174 -0.47 59.04 -4.29
CA ASN A 174 -0.24 60.41 -4.77
C ASN A 174 0.80 61.31 -4.07
N GLN A 175 1.93 61.52 -4.76
CA GLN A 175 2.58 62.82 -4.86
C GLN A 175 2.93 63.11 -6.33
N ASN A 176 2.50 64.27 -6.82
CA ASN A 176 2.90 64.87 -8.09
C ASN A 176 4.43 65.06 -8.12
N ASP A 177 5.07 64.79 -9.26
CA ASP A 177 5.59 65.83 -10.18
C ASP A 177 6.77 65.29 -11.04
N SER A 178 6.89 65.85 -12.25
CA SER A 178 8.02 65.82 -13.19
C SER A 178 8.41 64.50 -13.90
N ASP A 179 8.03 64.49 -15.18
CA ASP A 179 8.81 64.05 -16.35
C ASP A 179 10.31 63.78 -16.10
N THR A 180 10.73 62.54 -16.36
CA THR A 180 11.91 62.25 -17.20
C THR A 180 11.83 60.78 -17.60
N GLY A 181 11.44 60.52 -18.85
CA GLY A 181 11.53 59.20 -19.45
C GLY A 181 12.95 58.63 -19.35
N ARG A 182 13.09 57.48 -18.70
CA ARG A 182 14.31 56.65 -18.78
C ARG A 182 14.00 55.46 -19.66
N GLU A 183 14.54 55.46 -20.87
CA GLU A 183 14.55 54.30 -21.76
C GLU A 183 15.52 53.24 -21.23
N ILE A 184 15.10 51.99 -21.28
CA ILE A 184 15.93 50.83 -20.94
C ILE A 184 16.83 50.55 -22.15
N PRO A 185 18.17 50.56 -22.00
CA PRO A 185 19.05 50.28 -23.11
C PRO A 185 18.93 48.81 -23.54
N GLU A 186 18.78 48.60 -24.83
CA GLU A 186 18.75 47.27 -25.45
C GLU A 186 20.14 46.62 -25.36
N VAL A 187 20.22 45.49 -24.66
CA VAL A 187 21.48 44.76 -24.43
C VAL A 187 21.67 43.70 -25.52
N ARG A 188 22.83 43.69 -26.18
CA ARG A 188 23.13 42.71 -27.24
C ARG A 188 23.28 41.30 -26.65
N PRO A 189 22.86 40.23 -27.36
CA PRO A 189 22.85 38.85 -26.85
C PRO A 189 24.21 38.36 -26.30
N GLU A 190 25.30 38.90 -26.84
CA GLU A 190 26.70 38.59 -26.47
C GLU A 190 27.08 39.08 -25.05
N GLN A 191 26.30 40.00 -24.47
CA GLN A 191 26.52 40.56 -23.14
C GLN A 191 25.70 39.88 -22.04
N THR A 192 25.01 38.77 -22.39
CA THR A 192 24.25 37.95 -21.43
C THR A 192 25.01 36.67 -21.10
N THR A 193 25.10 36.33 -19.82
CA THR A 193 25.75 35.09 -19.37
C THR A 193 24.72 33.96 -19.33
N TYR A 194 24.95 32.88 -20.06
CA TYR A 194 24.10 31.70 -20.02
C TYR A 194 24.50 30.81 -18.84
N ILE A 195 23.51 30.41 -18.02
CA ILE A 195 23.70 29.42 -16.96
C ILE A 195 23.15 28.09 -17.48
N GLU A 196 24.02 27.11 -17.75
CA GLU A 196 23.59 25.75 -18.06
C GLU A 196 23.03 25.08 -16.80
N LYS A 197 21.75 24.67 -16.87
CA LYS A 197 21.10 23.96 -15.77
C LYS A 197 21.20 22.47 -16.00
N GLY A 198 22.24 21.87 -15.39
CA GLY A 198 22.52 20.44 -15.45
C GLY A 198 24.00 20.18 -15.74
N GLY A 199 24.85 20.32 -14.73
CA GLY A 199 26.29 20.15 -14.88
C GLY A 199 26.67 18.74 -15.34
N ASN A 200 27.49 18.65 -16.38
CA ASN A 200 28.22 17.44 -16.75
C ASN A 200 29.44 17.30 -15.80
N PRO A 201 29.56 16.25 -14.99
CA PRO A 201 30.51 16.18 -13.88
C PRO A 201 31.98 15.96 -14.27
N ASN A 202 32.39 16.17 -15.52
CA ASN A 202 33.72 15.75 -16.01
C ASN A 202 34.65 16.85 -16.53
N THR A 203 34.45 18.11 -16.17
CA THR A 203 35.41 19.17 -16.55
C THR A 203 35.75 20.09 -15.39
N GLU A 204 36.39 19.54 -14.36
CA GLU A 204 37.42 20.30 -13.64
C GLU A 204 38.75 20.14 -14.40
N LYS A 205 39.08 21.13 -15.23
CA LYS A 205 40.48 21.44 -15.51
C LYS A 205 40.76 22.85 -15.03
N ARG A 206 41.46 22.87 -13.89
CA ARG A 206 42.40 23.91 -13.45
C ARG A 206 42.89 24.76 -14.61
N ASN A 207 42.96 26.07 -14.39
CA ASN A 207 44.19 26.80 -14.67
C ASN A 207 44.36 27.99 -13.71
N LYS A 208 45.64 28.27 -13.48
CA LYS A 208 46.23 29.29 -12.62
C LYS A 208 45.78 30.71 -12.94
#